data_AF-A0AAJ5F1B0-F1
#
_entry.id   AF-A0AAJ5F1B0-F1
#
_cell.length_a   1.000
_cell.length_b   1.000
_cell.length_c   1.000
_cell.angle_alpha   90.00
_cell.angle_beta   90.00
_cell.angle_gamma   90.00
#
_symmetry.space_group_name_H-M   'P 1'
#
loop_
_entity.id
_entity.type
_entity.pdbx_description
1 polymer ?
#
loop_
_entity_poly.entity_id
_entity_poly.type
_entity_poly.pdbx_seq_one_letter_code
_entity_poly.pdbx_strand_id
1 'polypeptide(L)' 'MTGPSSPDLPPDLARQLEALGGQLVWRVGKDELSDDVIVRLGYASATPRFAHLPRLRSASDAELQAALAENRVVIEWVD' A
#
# COMPACT_ATOMS: atom_id res chain seq x y z
N MET A 1 -12.29 7.82 18.51
CA MET A 1 -11.34 7.00 17.73
C MET A 1 -10.39 7.95 17.03
N THR A 2 -9.29 8.30 17.68
CA THR A 2 -8.23 9.12 17.09
C THR A 2 -7.46 8.24 16.11
N GLY A 3 -7.57 8.52 14.81
CA GLY A 3 -6.66 7.94 13.82
C GLY A 3 -5.21 8.30 14.17
N PRO A 4 -4.21 7.57 13.62
CA PRO A 4 -2.81 7.92 13.85
C PRO A 4 -2.62 9.39 13.49
N SER A 5 -2.08 10.17 14.43
CA SER A 5 -1.74 11.57 14.22
C SER A 5 -0.89 11.65 12.96
N SER A 6 -1.40 12.30 11.90
CA SER A 6 -0.56 12.58 10.73
C SER A 6 0.73 13.20 11.26
N PRO A 7 1.91 12.68 10.86
CA PRO A 7 3.16 13.27 11.29
C PRO A 7 3.14 14.77 10.97
N ASP A 8 3.68 15.58 11.88
CA ASP A 8 3.78 17.04 11.71
C ASP A 8 4.82 17.32 10.61
N LEU A 9 4.40 17.13 9.36
CA LEU A 9 5.24 17.25 8.18
C LEU A 9 5.25 18.70 7.71
N PRO A 10 6.41 19.26 7.31
CA PRO A 10 6.46 20.54 6.64
C PRO A 10 5.51 20.56 5.43
N PRO A 11 4.76 21.66 5.18
CA PRO A 11 3.72 21.71 4.16
C PRO A 11 4.24 21.46 2.74
N ASP A 12 5.49 21.84 2.47
CA ASP A 12 6.15 21.54 1.20
C ASP A 12 6.45 20.05 1.02
N LEU A 13 6.92 19.39 2.09
CA LEU A 13 7.18 17.95 2.07
C LEU A 13 5.88 17.17 1.90
N ALA A 14 4.81 17.57 2.59
CA ALA A 14 3.50 16.94 2.45
C ALA A 14 3.00 17.02 0.99
N ARG A 15 3.12 18.19 0.34
CA ARG A 15 2.79 18.34 -1.08
C ARG A 15 3.66 17.48 -2.00
N GLN A 16 4.96 17.38 -1.72
CA GLN A 16 5.87 16.56 -2.52
C GLN A 16 5.56 15.06 -2.39
N LEU A 17 5.24 14.58 -1.19
CA LEU A 17 4.84 13.20 -0.95
C LEU A 17 3.50 12.86 -1.60
N GLU A 18 2.52 13.78 -1.54
CA GLU A 18 1.25 13.61 -2.24
C GLU A 18 1.45 13.54 -3.76
N ALA A 19 2.27 14.45 -4.31
CA ALA A 19 2.60 14.46 -5.73
C ALA A 19 3.35 13.18 -6.15
N LEU A 20 4.25 12.68 -5.31
CA LEU A 20 4.96 11.42 -5.53
C LEU A 20 3.98 10.23 -5.49
N GLY A 21 3.11 10.18 -4.48
CA GLY A 21 2.12 9.11 -4.31
C GLY A 21 1.20 8.97 -5.52
N GLY A 22 0.81 10.09 -6.13
CA GLY A 22 0.02 10.12 -7.37
C GLY A 22 0.76 9.60 -8.62
N GLN A 23 2.09 9.46 -8.58
CA GLN A 23 2.90 8.92 -9.67
C GLN A 23 3.30 7.45 -9.47
N LEU A 24 3.04 6.89 -8.29
CA LEU A 24 3.31 5.48 -7.99
C LEU A 24 2.20 4.58 -8.53
N VAL A 25 2.57 3.36 -8.87
CA VAL A 25 1.65 2.27 -9.13
C VAL A 25 1.34 1.58 -7.80
N TRP A 26 0.04 1.45 -7.52
CA TRP A 26 -0.46 0.81 -6.30
C TRP A 26 -1.19 -0.48 -6.66
N ARG A 27 -0.89 -1.56 -5.94
CA ARG A 27 -1.66 -2.80 -5.95
C ARG A 27 -1.90 -3.25 -4.53
N VAL A 28 -3.16 -3.55 -4.22
CA VAL A 28 -3.60 -3.98 -2.89
C VAL A 28 -4.36 -5.29 -3.04
N GLY A 29 -4.10 -6.22 -2.14
CA GLY A 29 -4.87 -7.46 -2.05
C GLY A 29 -4.37 -8.36 -0.93
N LYS A 30 -5.09 -9.45 -0.67
CA LYS A 30 -4.71 -10.43 0.35
C LYS A 30 -3.69 -11.41 -0.22
N ASP A 31 -2.77 -11.83 0.64
CA ASP A 31 -1.91 -12.96 0.33
C ASP A 31 -2.74 -14.24 0.11
N GLU A 32 -2.20 -15.19 -0.67
CA GLU A 32 -2.88 -16.46 -0.95
C GLU A 32 -2.78 -17.45 0.22
N LEU A 33 -1.71 -17.37 1.01
CA LEU A 33 -1.37 -18.33 2.05
C LEU A 33 -1.55 -17.76 3.46
N SER A 34 -1.57 -16.43 3.61
CA SER A 34 -1.87 -15.76 4.88
C SER A 34 -3.13 -14.88 4.79
N ASP A 35 -3.54 -14.34 5.94
CA ASP A 35 -4.59 -13.32 6.02
C ASP A 35 -4.04 -11.90 5.81
N ASP A 36 -2.74 -11.75 5.60
CA ASP A 36 -2.10 -10.45 5.45
C ASP A 36 -2.62 -9.71 4.22
N VAL A 37 -2.73 -8.39 4.35
CA VAL A 37 -3.04 -7.51 3.24
C VAL A 37 -1.74 -6.89 2.75
N ILE A 38 -1.40 -7.20 1.50
CA ILE A 38 -0.18 -6.74 0.85
C ILE A 38 -0.49 -5.49 0.04
N VAL A 39 0.32 -4.44 0.24
CA VAL A 39 0.31 -3.20 -0.53
C VAL A 39 1.62 -3.10 -1.29
N ARG A 40 1.58 -3.31 -2.61
CA ARG A 40 2.73 -3.18 -3.50
C ARG A 40 2.77 -1.80 -4.14
N LEU A 41 3.94 -1.18 -4.04
CA LEU A 41 4.23 0.17 -4.51
C LEU A 41 5.43 0.14 -5.44
N GLY A 42 5.42 0.94 -6.50
CA GLY A 42 6.59 1.08 -7.36
C GLY A 42 6.40 2.21 -8.36
N TYR A 43 7.47 2.65 -8.99
CA TYR A 43 7.37 3.62 -10.08
C TYR A 43 6.60 3.03 -11.28
N ALA A 44 6.00 3.89 -12.11
CA ALA A 44 5.35 3.44 -13.34
C ALA A 44 6.29 2.65 -14.28
N SER A 45 7.60 2.93 -14.25
CA SER A 45 8.63 2.16 -14.96
C SER A 45 8.76 0.70 -14.49
N ALA A 46 8.38 0.40 -13.25
CA ALA A 46 8.43 -0.93 -12.67
C ALA A 46 7.21 -1.80 -13.04
N THR A 47 6.19 -1.26 -13.74
CA THR A 47 4.93 -1.95 -14.08
C THR A 47 5.13 -3.39 -14.61
N PRO A 48 6.08 -3.69 -15.52
CA PRO A 48 6.29 -5.06 -16.00
C PRO A 48 6.63 -6.07 -14.90
N ARG A 49 7.26 -5.64 -13.81
CA ARG A 49 7.69 -6.53 -12.71
C ARG A 49 6.54 -6.94 -11.82
N PHE A 50 5.51 -6.10 -11.66
CA PHE A 50 4.28 -6.46 -10.92
C PHE A 50 3.62 -7.72 -11.48
N ALA A 51 3.70 -7.95 -12.79
CA ALA A 51 3.12 -9.12 -13.45
C ALA A 51 3.83 -10.44 -13.09
N HIS A 52 5.06 -10.37 -12.61
CA HIS A 52 5.89 -11.53 -12.23
C HIS A 52 5.78 -11.88 -10.74
N LEU A 53 5.10 -11.05 -9.94
CA LEU A 53 4.90 -11.29 -8.51
C LEU A 53 3.73 -12.24 -8.27
N PRO A 54 3.71 -12.97 -7.13
CA PRO A 54 2.58 -13.81 -6.74
C PRO A 54 1.27 -13.02 -6.77
N ARG A 55 0.19 -13.64 -7.27
CA ARG A 55 -1.11 -12.96 -7.36
C ARG A 55 -1.64 -12.67 -5.97
N LEU A 56 -2.30 -11.53 -5.83
CA LEU A 56 -3.04 -11.19 -4.64
C LEU A 56 -4.52 -11.50 -4.87
N ARG A 57 -5.19 -12.03 -3.86
CA ARG A 57 -6.64 -12.17 -3.85
C ARG A 57 -7.26 -10.80 -3.63
N SER A 58 -8.47 -10.60 -4.15
CA SER A 58 -9.24 -9.39 -3.86
C SER A 58 -9.47 -9.27 -2.35
N ALA A 59 -9.18 -8.09 -1.81
CA ALA A 59 -9.50 -7.72 -0.43
C ALA A 59 -10.70 -6.77 -0.48
N SER A 60 -11.70 -7.01 0.36
CA SER A 60 -12.76 -6.03 0.61
C SER A 60 -12.26 -4.90 1.52
N ASP A 61 -12.93 -3.75 1.49
CA ASP A 61 -12.62 -2.64 2.39
C ASP A 61 -12.68 -3.07 3.86
N ALA A 62 -13.64 -3.92 4.23
CA ALA A 62 -13.77 -4.42 5.60
C ALA A 62 -12.56 -5.27 6.01
N GLU A 63 -12.05 -6.13 5.11
CA GLU A 63 -10.84 -6.92 5.36
C GLU A 63 -9.59 -6.05 5.44
N LEU A 64 -9.48 -5.02 4.61
CA LEU A 64 -8.40 -4.04 4.69
C LEU A 64 -8.41 -3.30 6.03
N GLN A 65 -9.58 -2.84 6.48
CA GLN A 65 -9.72 -2.17 7.78
C GLN A 65 -9.38 -3.11 8.94
N ALA A 66 -9.79 -4.38 8.88
CA ALA A 66 -9.43 -5.38 9.88
C ALA A 66 -7.91 -5.62 9.91
N ALA A 67 -7.28 -5.78 8.74
CA ALA A 67 -5.83 -5.95 8.65
C ALA A 67 -5.06 -4.74 9.18
N LEU A 68 -5.55 -3.51 8.93
CA LEU A 68 -4.97 -2.29 9.50
C LEU A 68 -5.08 -2.27 11.03
N ALA A 69 -6.24 -2.61 11.58
CA ALA A 69 -6.48 -2.64 13.02
C ALA A 69 -5.63 -3.72 13.73
N GLU A 70 -5.38 -4.84 13.04
CA GLU A 70 -4.62 -5.97 13.55
C GLU A 70 -3.12 -5.90 13.21
N ASN A 71 -2.68 -4.82 12.56
CA ASN A 71 -1.29 -4.61 12.13
C ASN A 71 -0.75 -5.73 11.21
N ARG A 72 -1.61 -6.23 10.31
CA ARG A 72 -1.34 -7.28 9.31
C ARG A 72 -1.27 -6.72 7.88
N VAL A 73 -0.94 -5.43 7.75
CA VAL A 73 -0.65 -4.82 6.45
C VAL A 73 0.85 -4.87 6.20
N VAL A 74 1.24 -5.45 5.07
CA VAL A 74 2.63 -5.53 4.63
C VAL A 74 2.80 -4.63 3.42
N ILE A 75 3.79 -3.72 3.48
CA ILE A 75 4.13 -2.83 2.38
C ILE A 75 5.36 -3.38 1.66
N GLU A 76 5.23 -3.59 0.36
CA GLU A 76 6.28 -4.10 -0.52
C GLU A 76 6.65 -3.04 -1.56
N TRP A 77 7.94 -2.73 -1.65
CA TRP A 77 8.47 -1.92 -2.74
C TRP A 77 8.86 -2.80 -3.92
N VAL A 78 8.43 -2.40 -5.12
CA VAL A 78 8.69 -3.05 -6.40
C VAL A 78 9.60 -2.13 -7.20
N ASP A 79 10.87 -2.49 -7.28
CA ASP A 79 11.86 -1.84 -8.16
C ASP A 79 11.50 -2.01 -9.63
#